data_AF-A0A843T356-F1
#
_entry.id   AF-A0A843T356-F1
#
_cell.length_a   1.000
_cell.length_b   1.000
_cell.length_c   1.000
_cell.angle_alpha   90.00
_cell.angle_beta   90.00
_cell.angle_gamma   90.00
#
_symmetry.space_group_name_H-M   'P 1'
#
loop_
_entity.id
_entity.type
_entity.pdbx_description
1 polymer ?
#
loop_
_entity_poly.entity_id
_entity_poly.type
_entity_poly.pdbx_seq_one_letter_code
_entity_poly.pdbx_strand_id
1 'polypeptide(L)'
;MSPLSQTTPSILAVVRRTSTQDLTEMSLHLFPTPVECKSCGTIVDDPAADHCPSCGKLLMERRTPSRLAGVERKYENLRLLLGFVRFLGIATALVGILLFVFADDTFSLVERVLTIVGSLLIGTSLFVVAALIEIVVDLEENSRASFGMQQALLEEWRSRRTGT
;
A
#
# COMPACT_ATOMS: atom_id res chain seq x y z
N MET A 1 20.10 -66.31 33.40
CA MET A 1 18.84 -65.71 33.89
C MET A 1 18.34 -64.74 32.84
N SER A 2 17.03 -64.75 32.63
CA SER A 2 16.32 -64.49 31.38
C SER A 2 16.43 -63.06 30.79
N PRO A 3 16.25 -62.93 29.46
CA PRO A 3 16.14 -61.69 28.68
C PRO A 3 14.68 -61.24 28.51
N LEU A 4 14.42 -59.99 28.11
CA LEU A 4 13.15 -59.42 27.58
C LEU A 4 13.48 -57.96 27.15
N SER A 5 13.01 -57.32 26.07
CA SER A 5 12.01 -57.56 25.01
C SER A 5 12.17 -56.34 24.06
N GLN A 6 12.40 -56.48 22.74
CA GLN A 6 11.40 -56.39 21.64
C GLN A 6 10.37 -55.25 21.83
N THR A 7 9.92 -54.44 20.86
CA THR A 7 9.99 -54.31 19.39
C THR A 7 9.08 -53.12 19.05
N THR A 8 9.44 -52.25 18.12
CA THR A 8 8.48 -51.54 17.24
C THR A 8 8.12 -52.50 16.08
N PRO A 9 7.05 -52.39 15.26
CA PRO A 9 6.23 -51.21 14.89
C PRO A 9 4.71 -51.48 14.61
N SER A 10 4.03 -50.46 14.04
CA SER A 10 2.89 -50.54 13.10
C SER A 10 1.46 -50.70 13.62
N ILE A 11 0.66 -49.63 13.53
CA ILE A 11 -0.73 -49.72 13.05
C ILE A 11 -0.98 -48.58 12.04
N LEU A 12 -1.14 -48.99 10.77
CA LEU A 12 -1.86 -48.25 9.74
C LEU A 12 -3.33 -48.10 10.15
N ALA A 13 -3.87 -46.89 10.03
CA ALA A 13 -5.30 -46.72 9.79
C ALA A 13 -5.47 -45.95 8.47
N VAL A 14 -5.81 -46.71 7.43
CA VAL A 14 -6.34 -46.24 6.15
C VAL A 14 -7.80 -45.88 6.37
N VAL A 15 -8.20 -44.61 6.23
CA VAL A 15 -9.59 -44.22 5.94
C VAL A 15 -9.64 -42.99 5.02
N ARG A 16 -9.87 -43.29 3.74
CA ARG A 16 -10.84 -42.69 2.80
C ARG A 16 -10.86 -41.16 2.60
N ARG A 17 -10.46 -40.76 1.39
CA ARG A 17 -10.86 -39.50 0.74
C ARG A 17 -12.38 -39.43 0.61
N THR A 18 -12.98 -38.34 1.09
CA THR A 18 -14.19 -37.76 0.52
C THR A 18 -13.86 -36.34 0.09
N SER A 19 -13.82 -36.17 -1.23
CA SER A 19 -13.85 -34.90 -1.93
C SER A 19 -15.25 -34.31 -1.77
N THR A 20 -15.36 -33.22 -1.01
CA THR A 20 -16.36 -32.18 -1.25
C THR A 20 -15.59 -30.95 -1.68
N GLN A 21 -15.71 -30.62 -2.97
CA GLN A 21 -15.40 -29.30 -3.48
C GLN A 21 -16.33 -28.31 -2.77
N ASP A 22 -15.75 -27.38 -2.03
CA ASP A 22 -16.34 -26.05 -1.92
C ASP A 22 -15.30 -25.07 -2.46
N LEU A 23 -15.70 -24.42 -3.55
CA LEU A 23 -15.00 -23.30 -4.14
C LEU A 23 -15.00 -22.13 -3.14
N THR A 24 -14.04 -21.24 -3.34
CA THR A 24 -13.98 -19.87 -2.78
C THR A 24 -13.79 -19.76 -1.28
N GLU A 25 -12.52 -19.84 -0.86
CA GLU A 25 -11.95 -18.76 -0.05
C GLU A 25 -10.43 -18.81 -0.24
N MET A 26 -9.93 -17.89 -1.07
CA MET A 26 -8.49 -17.60 -1.08
C MET A 26 -8.20 -16.93 0.27
N SER A 27 -7.88 -17.74 1.28
CA SER A 27 -7.49 -17.25 2.60
C SER A 27 -6.27 -16.36 2.43
N LEU A 28 -6.48 -15.04 2.47
CA LEU A 28 -5.39 -14.12 2.72
C LEU A 28 -4.75 -14.55 4.03
N HIS A 29 -3.55 -15.11 3.95
CA HIS A 29 -2.66 -15.33 5.08
C HIS A 29 -2.32 -13.95 5.69
N LEU A 30 -3.23 -13.40 6.50
CA LEU A 30 -2.87 -12.55 7.60
C LEU A 30 -2.10 -13.46 8.56
N PHE A 31 -0.78 -13.39 8.52
CA PHE A 31 0.05 -13.98 9.57
C PHE A 31 -0.52 -13.51 10.92
N PRO A 32 -1.09 -14.41 11.75
CA PRO A 32 -1.65 -14.02 13.04
C PRO A 32 -0.46 -13.60 13.91
N THR A 33 -0.25 -12.30 14.04
CA THR A 33 0.77 -11.79 14.94
C THR A 33 0.19 -11.83 16.35
N PRO A 34 0.80 -12.56 17.30
CA PRO A 34 0.32 -12.64 18.68
C PRO A 34 0.10 -11.25 19.28
N VAL A 35 -1.02 -11.07 19.98
CA VAL A 35 -1.36 -9.82 20.66
C VAL A 35 -1.11 -9.97 22.15
N GLU A 36 -0.22 -9.17 22.71
CA GLU A 36 0.03 -9.16 24.16
C GLU A 36 -0.97 -8.25 24.88
N CYS A 37 -1.67 -8.80 25.87
CA CYS A 37 -2.55 -8.02 26.73
C CYS A 37 -1.73 -7.11 27.65
N LYS A 38 -1.79 -5.79 27.47
CA LYS A 38 -1.08 -4.81 28.31
C LYS A 38 -1.43 -4.86 29.80
N SER A 39 -2.56 -5.46 30.17
CA SER A 39 -3.01 -5.53 31.56
C SER A 39 -2.45 -6.72 32.33
N CYS A 40 -2.19 -7.85 31.65
CA CYS A 40 -1.77 -9.10 32.31
C CYS A 40 -0.57 -9.78 31.64
N GLY A 41 -0.04 -9.21 30.56
CA GLY A 41 1.10 -9.75 29.79
C GLY A 41 0.79 -11.04 29.03
N THR A 42 -0.47 -11.49 29.01
CA THR A 42 -0.85 -12.73 28.32
C THR A 42 -0.83 -12.51 26.82
N ILE A 43 -0.08 -13.35 26.11
CA ILE A 43 -0.06 -13.40 24.66
C ILE A 43 -1.28 -14.18 24.17
N VAL A 44 -2.07 -13.55 23.30
CA VAL A 44 -3.26 -14.14 22.69
C VAL A 44 -2.97 -14.34 21.20
N ASP A 45 -2.90 -15.60 20.80
CA ASP A 45 -2.63 -16.00 19.40
C ASP A 45 -3.89 -15.96 18.51
N ASP A 46 -5.08 -15.88 19.12
CA ASP A 46 -6.35 -15.82 18.40
C ASP A 46 -6.67 -14.38 17.97
N PRO A 47 -6.64 -14.07 16.66
CA PRO A 47 -6.94 -12.73 16.14
C PRO A 47 -8.43 -12.38 16.23
N ALA A 48 -9.30 -13.31 16.59
CA ALA A 48 -10.74 -13.07 16.73
C ALA A 48 -11.17 -12.70 18.16
N ALA A 49 -10.28 -12.81 19.14
CA ALA A 49 -10.59 -12.53 20.55
C ALA A 49 -10.54 -11.02 20.85
N ASP A 50 -11.66 -10.43 21.24
CA ASP A 50 -11.73 -9.02 21.66
C ASP A 50 -11.33 -8.81 23.14
N HIS A 51 -11.40 -9.88 23.93
CA HIS A 51 -11.13 -9.88 25.35
C HIS A 51 -9.99 -10.84 25.68
N CYS A 52 -9.15 -10.46 26.64
CA CYS A 52 -8.11 -11.34 27.10
C CYS A 52 -8.75 -12.53 27.87
N PRO A 53 -8.44 -13.79 27.51
CA PRO A 53 -8.99 -14.96 28.19
C PRO A 53 -8.55 -15.07 29.66
N SER A 54 -7.46 -14.37 30.03
CA SER A 54 -6.89 -14.45 31.37
C SER A 54 -7.45 -13.39 32.32
N CYS A 55 -7.68 -12.16 31.84
CA CYS A 55 -8.13 -11.06 32.70
C CYS A 55 -9.48 -10.44 32.32
N GLY A 56 -10.10 -10.90 31.23
CA GLY A 56 -11.40 -10.40 30.76
C GLY A 56 -11.40 -8.94 30.31
N LYS A 57 -10.24 -8.26 30.30
CA LYS A 57 -10.13 -6.89 29.81
C LYS A 57 -10.06 -6.89 28.29
N LEU A 58 -10.66 -5.85 27.70
CA LEU A 58 -10.54 -5.56 26.27
C LEU A 58 -9.07 -5.56 25.87
N LEU A 59 -8.74 -6.43 24.92
CA LEU A 59 -7.45 -6.35 24.24
C LEU A 59 -7.48 -5.02 23.50
N MET A 60 -6.56 -4.12 23.85
CA MET A 60 -6.47 -2.84 23.17
C MET A 60 -6.10 -3.14 21.72
N GLU A 61 -7.12 -3.16 20.89
CA GLU A 61 -7.08 -3.25 19.45
C GLU A 61 -5.95 -2.35 18.97
N ARG A 62 -5.11 -2.89 18.07
CA ARG A 62 -3.93 -2.24 17.50
C ARG A 62 -4.39 -1.01 16.73
N ARG A 63 -4.77 0.07 17.42
CA ARG A 63 -5.20 1.32 16.82
C ARG A 63 -4.01 1.84 16.02
N THR A 64 -4.27 1.77 14.73
CA THR A 64 -3.55 2.33 13.60
C THR A 64 -2.12 1.81 13.40
N PRO A 65 -1.82 1.27 12.21
CA PRO A 65 -0.44 0.97 11.87
C PRO A 65 0.34 2.29 11.88
N SER A 66 1.34 2.37 12.75
CA SER A 66 2.36 3.43 12.82
C SER A 66 3.09 3.69 11.48
N ARG A 67 2.79 2.89 10.45
CA ARG A 67 3.10 3.17 9.05
C ARG A 67 2.44 4.44 8.50
N LEU A 68 1.38 4.98 9.09
CA LEU A 68 0.73 6.21 8.57
C LEU A 68 1.58 7.49 8.77
N ALA A 69 2.36 7.59 9.87
CA ALA A 69 3.11 8.82 10.19
C ALA A 69 4.31 9.08 9.26
N GLY A 70 4.97 8.03 8.77
CA GLY A 70 6.04 8.17 7.76
C GLY A 70 5.50 8.38 6.34
N VAL A 71 4.23 8.06 6.14
CA VAL A 71 3.58 8.08 4.83
C VAL A 71 3.04 9.46 4.50
N GLU A 72 2.48 10.20 5.46
CA GLU A 72 2.06 11.60 5.25
C GLU A 72 3.20 12.51 4.77
N ARG A 73 4.38 12.42 5.41
CA ARG A 73 5.57 13.17 4.97
C ARG A 73 6.04 12.82 3.55
N LYS A 74 5.78 11.58 3.10
CA LYS A 74 6.17 11.13 1.77
C LYS A 74 5.27 11.73 0.69
N TYR A 75 3.97 11.89 0.96
CA TYR A 75 3.03 12.54 0.03
C TYR A 75 3.23 14.05 -0.06
N GLU A 76 3.57 14.71 1.04
CA GLU A 76 3.87 16.16 1.02
C GLU A 76 5.08 16.47 0.12
N ASN A 77 6.15 15.67 0.26
CA ASN A 77 7.33 15.78 -0.61
C ASN A 77 7.01 15.48 -2.08
N LEU A 78 6.09 14.54 -2.34
CA LEU A 78 5.70 14.18 -3.71
C LEU A 78 4.85 15.28 -4.37
N ARG A 79 3.95 15.91 -3.62
CA ARG A 79 3.19 17.10 -4.08
C ARG A 79 4.12 18.28 -4.36
N LEU A 80 5.14 18.49 -3.52
CA LEU A 80 6.14 19.52 -3.74
C LEU A 80 6.98 19.24 -5.00
N LEU A 81 7.40 17.99 -5.19
CA LEU A 81 8.11 17.55 -6.40
C LEU A 81 7.26 17.76 -7.66
N LEU A 82 5.96 17.44 -7.61
CA LEU A 82 5.02 17.66 -8.71
C LEU A 82 4.92 19.15 -9.07
N GLY A 83 4.77 20.01 -8.06
CA GLY A 83 4.77 21.47 -8.24
C GLY A 83 6.08 21.97 -8.86
N PHE A 84 7.21 21.44 -8.41
CA PHE A 84 8.53 21.79 -8.93
C PHE A 84 8.71 21.39 -10.41
N VAL A 85 8.29 20.18 -10.80
CA VAL A 85 8.35 19.73 -12.20
C VAL A 85 7.47 20.59 -13.11
N ARG A 86 6.24 20.92 -12.67
CA ARG A 86 5.35 21.83 -13.40
C ARG A 86 5.97 23.23 -13.55
N PHE A 87 6.55 23.76 -12.48
CA PHE A 87 7.25 25.05 -12.51
C PHE A 87 8.42 25.03 -13.50
N LEU A 88 9.23 23.97 -13.51
CA LEU A 88 10.30 23.77 -14.48
C LEU A 88 9.80 23.73 -15.93
N GLY A 89 8.66 23.08 -16.19
CA GLY A 89 8.03 23.07 -17.51
C GLY A 89 7.62 24.48 -17.97
N ILE A 90 7.03 25.27 -17.08
CA ILE A 90 6.65 26.66 -17.37
C ILE A 90 7.90 27.54 -17.55
N ALA A 91 8.89 27.38 -16.68
CA ALA A 91 10.14 28.14 -16.73
C ALA A 91 10.91 27.87 -18.03
N THR A 92 10.98 26.61 -18.47
CA THR A 92 11.63 26.23 -19.74
C THR A 92 10.91 26.84 -20.95
N ALA A 93 9.57 26.84 -20.96
CA ALA A 93 8.80 27.53 -21.99
C ALA A 93 9.05 29.05 -22.00
N LEU A 94 9.05 29.69 -20.82
CA LEU A 94 9.35 31.12 -20.69
C LEU A 94 10.76 31.46 -21.15
N VAL A 95 11.76 30.65 -20.79
CA VAL A 95 13.14 30.82 -21.24
C VAL A 95 13.23 30.69 -22.76
N GLY A 96 12.53 29.73 -23.37
CA GLY A 96 12.48 29.60 -24.82
C GLY A 96 11.89 30.83 -25.53
N ILE A 97 10.80 31.39 -24.98
CA ILE A 97 10.18 32.61 -25.49
C ILE A 97 11.13 33.81 -25.33
N LEU A 98 11.76 33.95 -24.15
CA LEU A 98 12.74 35.01 -23.89
C LEU A 98 13.91 34.93 -24.86
N LEU A 99 14.49 33.74 -25.05
CA LEU A 99 15.58 33.54 -26.00
C LEU A 99 15.17 33.88 -27.43
N PHE A 100 13.91 33.66 -27.82
CA PHE A 100 13.43 34.04 -29.14
C PHE A 100 13.27 35.56 -29.31
N VAL A 101 12.66 36.23 -28.33
CA VAL A 101 12.40 37.67 -28.35
C VAL A 101 13.70 38.47 -28.25
N PHE A 102 14.63 38.01 -27.42
CA PHE A 102 15.92 38.66 -27.16
C PHE A 102 17.08 38.04 -27.94
N ALA A 103 16.83 37.17 -28.93
CA ALA A 103 17.90 36.66 -29.76
C ALA A 103 18.53 37.82 -30.56
N ASP A 104 19.85 37.90 -30.51
CA ASP A 104 20.64 38.80 -31.35
C ASP A 104 20.60 38.37 -32.82
N ASP A 105 20.80 39.33 -33.73
CA ASP A 105 20.81 39.12 -35.19
C ASP A 105 21.90 38.15 -35.67
N THR A 106 22.80 37.72 -34.77
CA THR A 106 23.78 36.67 -35.01
C THR A 106 23.16 35.28 -35.19
N PHE A 107 21.95 35.06 -34.67
CA PHE A 107 21.25 33.78 -34.80
C PHE A 107 20.40 33.74 -36.06
N SER A 108 20.61 32.69 -36.86
CA SER A 108 19.76 32.44 -38.02
C SER A 108 18.31 32.18 -37.60
N LEU A 109 17.36 32.53 -38.46
CA LEU A 109 15.93 32.36 -38.18
C LEU A 109 15.59 30.88 -37.90
N VAL A 110 16.30 29.95 -38.56
CA VAL A 110 16.15 28.50 -38.35
C VAL A 110 16.57 28.09 -36.94
N GLU A 111 17.69 28.59 -36.43
CA GLU A 111 18.15 28.28 -35.07
C GLU A 111 17.19 28.83 -34.01
N ARG A 112 16.66 30.04 -34.21
CA ARG A 112 15.65 30.63 -33.32
C ARG A 112 14.39 29.78 -33.25
N VAL A 113 13.90 29.31 -34.40
CA VAL A 113 12.72 28.44 -34.48
C VAL A 113 12.99 27.09 -33.83
N LEU A 114 14.16 26.47 -34.09
CA LEU A 114 14.56 25.23 -33.43
C LEU A 114 14.65 25.37 -31.91
N THR A 115 15.11 26.53 -31.42
CA THR A 115 15.18 26.83 -29.99
C THR A 115 13.79 26.89 -29.36
N ILE A 116 12.84 27.58 -29.99
CA ILE A 116 11.43 27.59 -29.55
C ILE A 116 10.89 26.17 -29.54
N VAL A 117 10.98 25.46 -30.67
CA VAL A 117 10.39 24.12 -30.80
C VAL A 117 11.01 23.17 -29.77
N GLY A 118 12.32 23.23 -29.57
CA GLY A 118 13.04 22.46 -28.56
C GLY A 118 12.55 22.78 -27.14
N SER A 119 12.42 24.06 -26.79
CA SER A 119 11.89 24.47 -25.48
C SER A 119 10.45 24.01 -25.26
N LEU A 120 9.62 24.05 -26.31
CA LEU A 120 8.23 23.60 -26.26
C LEU A 120 8.16 22.09 -26.04
N LEU A 121 8.97 21.31 -26.77
CA LEU A 121 9.04 19.86 -26.62
C LEU A 121 9.51 19.46 -25.22
N ILE A 122 10.55 20.11 -24.71
CA ILE A 122 11.06 19.88 -23.34
C ILE A 122 9.97 20.22 -22.32
N GLY A 123 9.36 21.41 -22.41
CA GLY A 123 8.28 21.83 -21.51
C GLY A 123 7.09 20.87 -21.54
N THR A 124 6.66 20.46 -22.73
CA THR A 124 5.55 19.51 -22.92
C THR A 124 5.89 18.15 -22.30
N SER A 125 7.12 17.65 -22.50
CA SER A 125 7.55 16.38 -21.91
C SER A 125 7.54 16.41 -20.38
N LEU A 126 7.96 17.53 -19.77
CA LEU A 126 7.91 17.73 -18.31
C LEU A 126 6.46 17.73 -17.79
N PHE A 127 5.54 18.35 -18.53
CA PHE A 127 4.12 18.33 -18.21
C PHE A 127 3.52 16.93 -18.29
N VAL A 128 3.90 16.14 -19.30
CA VAL A 128 3.47 14.73 -19.42
C VAL A 128 3.98 13.91 -18.23
N VAL A 129 5.26 14.07 -17.85
CA VAL A 129 5.83 13.39 -16.68
C VAL A 129 5.10 13.80 -15.39
N ALA A 130 4.79 15.08 -15.22
CA ALA A 130 4.01 15.56 -14.09
C ALA A 130 2.62 14.91 -14.04
N ALA A 131 1.92 14.83 -15.19
CA ALA A 131 0.62 14.18 -15.27
C ALA A 131 0.68 12.68 -14.92
N LEU A 132 1.73 11.98 -15.34
CA LEU A 132 1.92 10.56 -14.98
C LEU A 132 2.13 10.39 -13.46
N ILE A 133 2.89 11.27 -12.82
CA ILE A 133 3.08 11.25 -11.37
C ILE A 133 1.74 11.47 -10.66
N GLU A 134 0.94 12.43 -11.11
CA GLU A 134 -0.39 12.72 -10.57
C GLU A 134 -1.32 11.50 -10.64
N ILE A 135 -1.37 10.81 -11.79
CA ILE A 135 -2.16 9.59 -11.95
C ILE A 135 -1.73 8.49 -10.95
N VAL A 136 -0.42 8.32 -10.73
CA VAL A 136 0.09 7.32 -9.77
C VAL A 136 -0.32 7.70 -8.35
N VAL A 137 -0.26 8.98 -7.99
CA VAL A 137 -0.71 9.47 -6.67
C VAL A 137 -2.20 9.23 -6.48
N ASP A 138 -3.02 9.54 -7.49
CA ASP A 138 -4.47 9.34 -7.42
C ASP A 138 -4.83 7.85 -7.32
N LEU A 139 -4.10 6.96 -8.01
CA LEU A 139 -4.26 5.51 -7.88
C LEU A 139 -3.87 5.01 -6.48
N GLU A 140 -2.81 5.56 -5.90
CA GLU A 140 -2.42 5.23 -4.53
C GLU A 140 -3.45 5.72 -3.50
N GLU A 141 -4.00 6.93 -3.66
CA GLU A 141 -5.06 7.44 -2.78
C GLU A 141 -6.36 6.62 -2.93
N ASN A 142 -6.79 6.33 -4.16
CA ASN A 142 -7.99 5.52 -4.41
C ASN A 142 -7.87 4.08 -3.92
N SER A 143 -6.70 3.45 -4.08
CA SER A 143 -6.48 2.09 -3.57
C SER A 143 -6.54 2.03 -2.03
N ARG A 144 -6.15 3.10 -1.32
CA ARG A 144 -6.35 3.15 0.14
C ARG A 144 -7.80 3.32 0.55
N ALA A 145 -8.54 4.17 -0.17
CA ALA A 145 -9.95 4.37 0.09
C ALA A 145 -10.74 3.05 -0.08
N SER A 146 -10.39 2.23 -1.07
CA SER A 146 -11.04 0.94 -1.29
C SER A 146 -10.76 -0.07 -0.18
N PHE A 147 -9.54 -0.13 0.37
CA PHE A 147 -9.23 -0.97 1.54
C PHE A 147 -10.00 -0.53 2.80
N GLY A 148 -10.13 0.79 3.01
CA GLY A 148 -10.94 1.33 4.11
C GLY A 148 -12.41 0.95 4.02
N MET A 149 -13.01 1.01 2.81
CA MET A 149 -14.39 0.56 2.60
C MET A 149 -14.57 -0.94 2.83
N GLN A 150 -13.62 -1.76 2.39
CA GLN A 150 -13.68 -3.21 2.62
C GLN A 150 -13.61 -3.57 4.10
N GLN A 151 -12.77 -2.87 4.88
CA GLN A 151 -12.71 -3.04 6.33
C GLN A 151 -14.00 -2.58 7.03
N ALA A 152 -14.55 -1.42 6.67
CA ALA A 152 -15.79 -0.93 7.23
C ALA A 152 -16.98 -1.88 6.96
N LEU A 153 -17.06 -2.45 5.74
CA LEU A 153 -18.07 -3.46 5.43
C LEU A 153 -17.88 -4.72 6.28
N LEU A 154 -16.65 -5.23 6.41
CA LEU A 154 -16.36 -6.41 7.23
C LEU A 154 -16.69 -6.17 8.71
N GLU A 155 -16.44 -4.98 9.24
CA GLU A 155 -16.82 -4.58 10.60
C GLU A 155 -18.35 -4.53 10.77
N GLU A 156 -19.08 -3.98 9.80
CA GLU A 156 -20.55 -3.96 9.84
C GLU A 156 -21.14 -5.39 9.80
N TRP A 157 -20.63 -6.25 8.91
CA TRP A 157 -21.05 -7.66 8.83
C TRP A 157 -20.70 -8.47 10.08
N ARG A 158 -19.60 -8.12 10.76
CA ARG A 158 -19.22 -8.73 12.04
C ARG A 158 -20.16 -8.28 13.15
N SER A 159 -20.42 -6.98 13.26
CA SER A 159 -21.35 -6.40 14.25
C SER A 159 -22.76 -6.96 14.12
N ARG A 160 -23.26 -7.16 12.90
CA ARG A 160 -24.57 -7.81 12.67
C ARG A 160 -24.60 -9.28 13.09
N ARG A 161 -23.46 -9.97 13.08
CA ARG A 161 -23.35 -11.38 13.51
C ARG A 161 -23.19 -11.54 15.02
N THR A 162 -22.54 -10.59 15.69
CA THR A 162 -22.29 -10.62 17.14
C THR A 162 -23.35 -9.88 17.96
N GLY A 163 -24.27 -9.17 17.31
CA GLY A 163 -25.45 -8.58 17.96
C GLY A 163 -26.48 -9.63 18.37
N THR A 164 -26.25 -10.25 19.54
CA THR A 164 -27.26 -10.83 20.43
C THR A 164 -27.39 -9.96 21.66
#